data_AF-A0A843QYU6-F1
#
_entry.id   AF-A0A843QYU6-F1
#
_cell.length_a   1.000
_cell.length_b   1.000
_cell.length_c   1.000
_cell.angle_alpha   90.00
_cell.angle_beta   90.00
_cell.angle_gamma   90.00
#
_symmetry.space_group_name_H-M   'P 1'
#
loop_
_entity.id
_entity.type
_entity.pdbx_description
1 polymer ?
#
loop_
_entity_poly.entity_id
_entity_poly.type
_entity_poly.pdbx_seq_one_letter_code
_entity_poly.pdbx_strand_id
1 'polypeptide(L)'
;GLATKEELGVNCGLIYLKLARFFELRDHLRRVAQRRPLVDLIWTIYQATGYLDYVGGMSGGPQRQANLHALYERASGYEESGFKGLYQFIHFIEQMQKKNDDLGEATTALAGDAINVMTIHKSKGLQFPIVFLVETTHQFQADRDPVTIEPQAGLGFTYVDSTANETMRVKHPLVQQAALKEKKKRQDRAEEMRLLYVALTRAEQRLFITGYVKDADLTKKMDKWNRAFDSASPLLTTTTRLKGQSMLDWIMMTLVRTANFPTLREGVEVAATPLRGLTKAAYQIKLQNADQVQAALNTPLDLHPNATAEQATPAAATSRQFKADLERVLNFTYPDQVATQTTAFQAVSTVREAFARQDPTNLEMGRLEIDRDQIKEAGAYLAPEERAFENPAFITGASDQEPTGTAIGTATHLVFQKLPLTEPLDEGAVRALIKSLTESGLIDNPQVAAGIDVAGVVSFYQTGLGQVITAHPEQVHREVPFSMLLSAHDLFSGIGATDDSEVLIHGIIDGYVQHDDQIDLFDYKTDRISQAHPEEDLQELADKYSGQLVLYADALTKMTGVPLEKIHRHLYFTRAKRVVTLSAPPSSHEPKEEA
;
A
#
# COMPACT_ATOMS: atom_id res chain seq x y z
N GLY A 1 33.45 35.57 -10.94
CA GLY A 1 32.31 36.31 -11.52
C GLY A 1 31.08 35.49 -11.33
N LEU A 2 30.29 35.80 -10.30
CA LEU A 2 28.93 35.28 -10.17
C LEU A 2 28.05 36.29 -10.91
N ALA A 3 27.48 35.85 -12.03
CA ALA A 3 26.50 36.60 -12.79
C ALA A 3 25.44 37.17 -11.83
N THR A 4 25.22 38.48 -11.88
CA THR A 4 24.18 39.16 -11.10
C THR A 4 22.81 38.67 -11.54
N LYS A 5 21.84 38.67 -10.61
CA LYS A 5 20.44 38.17 -10.75
C LYS A 5 19.71 38.52 -12.06
N GLU A 6 20.16 39.54 -12.77
CA GLU A 6 19.56 40.04 -14.01
C GLU A 6 20.01 39.29 -15.28
N GLU A 7 21.15 38.60 -15.30
CA GLU A 7 21.69 37.99 -16.54
C GLU A 7 21.05 36.65 -16.94
N LEU A 8 20.32 35.98 -16.03
CA LEU A 8 19.73 34.66 -16.29
C LEU A 8 18.24 34.70 -16.67
N GLY A 9 17.53 35.82 -16.50
CA GLY A 9 16.08 35.88 -16.73
C GLY A 9 15.27 34.90 -15.85
N VAL A 10 15.90 34.37 -14.80
CA VAL A 10 15.36 33.31 -13.94
C VAL A 10 14.87 33.93 -12.64
N ASN A 11 13.57 33.77 -12.35
CA ASN A 11 13.00 34.16 -11.08
C ASN A 11 13.50 33.23 -9.96
N CYS A 12 14.60 33.62 -9.30
CA CYS A 12 15.21 32.84 -8.22
C CYS A 12 14.23 32.52 -7.07
N GLY A 13 13.23 33.38 -6.82
CA GLY A 13 12.20 33.14 -5.81
C GLY A 13 11.29 31.96 -6.17
N LEU A 14 10.88 31.87 -7.44
CA LEU A 14 10.06 30.74 -7.91
C LEU A 14 10.85 29.42 -7.90
N ILE A 15 12.13 29.45 -8.25
CA ILE A 15 13.00 28.27 -8.16
C ILE A 15 13.14 27.81 -6.70
N TYR A 16 13.39 28.75 -5.79
CA TYR A 16 13.49 28.44 -4.37
C TYR A 16 12.23 27.74 -3.85
N LEU A 17 11.03 28.26 -4.15
CA LEU A 17 9.76 27.65 -3.75
C LEU A 17 9.60 26.22 -4.31
N LYS A 18 9.97 25.99 -5.57
CA LYS A 18 9.93 24.65 -6.18
C LYS A 18 10.87 23.67 -5.49
N LEU A 19 12.10 24.11 -5.19
CA LEU A 19 13.09 23.27 -4.51
C LEU A 19 12.70 22.99 -3.06
N ALA A 20 12.21 24.00 -2.32
CA ALA A 20 11.75 23.84 -0.95
C ALA A 20 10.64 22.79 -0.87
N ARG A 21 9.59 22.92 -1.70
CA ARG A 21 8.50 21.94 -1.79
C ARG A 21 9.01 20.54 -2.16
N PHE A 22 9.97 20.44 -3.08
CA PHE A 22 10.56 19.15 -3.45
C PHE A 22 11.32 18.51 -2.29
N PHE A 23 12.11 19.27 -1.52
CA PHE A 23 12.85 18.74 -0.39
C PHE A 23 11.93 18.30 0.75
N GLU A 24 10.89 19.07 1.05
CA GLU A 24 9.85 18.68 2.00
C GLU A 24 9.16 17.38 1.58
N LEU A 25 8.75 17.28 0.31
CA LEU A 25 8.16 16.07 -0.25
C LEU A 25 9.12 14.89 -0.16
N ARG A 26 10.38 15.07 -0.56
CA ARG A 26 11.41 14.01 -0.48
C ARG A 26 11.54 13.49 0.95
N ASP A 27 11.63 14.38 1.94
CA ASP A 27 11.84 13.99 3.33
C ASP A 27 10.60 13.28 3.90
N HIS A 28 9.40 13.70 3.49
CA HIS A 28 8.16 12.97 3.77
C HIS A 28 8.18 11.56 3.16
N LEU A 29 8.47 11.44 1.86
CA LEU A 29 8.53 10.15 1.16
C LEU A 29 9.58 9.20 1.75
N ARG A 30 10.72 9.72 2.24
CA ARG A 30 11.73 8.90 2.93
C ARG A 30 11.20 8.31 4.24
N ARG A 31 10.40 9.06 5.01
CA ARG A 31 9.75 8.55 6.22
C ARG A 31 8.71 7.49 5.88
N VAL A 32 7.90 7.73 4.86
CA VAL A 32 6.90 6.75 4.37
C VAL A 32 7.58 5.45 3.95
N ALA A 33 8.65 5.53 3.15
CA ALA A 33 9.40 4.36 2.67
C ALA A 33 10.01 3.49 3.79
N GLN A 34 10.22 4.04 4.99
CA GLN A 34 10.79 3.32 6.14
C GLN A 34 9.74 2.62 6.99
N ARG A 35 8.49 3.11 6.96
CA ARG A 35 7.42 2.70 7.89
C ARG A 35 6.28 1.97 7.20
N ARG A 36 6.12 2.14 5.89
CA ARG A 36 4.99 1.64 5.12
C ARG A 36 5.42 0.70 3.98
N PRO A 37 4.50 -0.15 3.49
CA PRO A 37 4.70 -0.96 2.30
C PRO A 37 5.04 -0.12 1.05
N LEU A 38 5.59 -0.77 0.03
CA LEU A 38 5.95 -0.13 -1.25
C LEU A 38 4.72 0.40 -1.98
N VAL A 39 3.63 -0.35 -1.89
CA VAL A 39 2.33 0.01 -2.45
C VAL A 39 1.87 1.38 -1.95
N ASP A 40 1.93 1.59 -0.63
CA ASP A 40 1.60 2.87 0.01
C ASP A 40 2.55 3.99 -0.43
N LEU A 41 3.85 3.70 -0.53
CA LEU A 41 4.84 4.68 -0.98
C LEU A 41 4.56 5.14 -2.41
N ILE A 42 4.31 4.22 -3.34
CA ILE A 42 4.02 4.53 -4.75
C ILE A 42 2.75 5.36 -4.85
N TRP A 43 1.69 4.98 -4.13
CA TRP A 43 0.43 5.72 -4.15
C TRP A 43 0.57 7.11 -3.52
N THR A 44 1.34 7.23 -2.43
CA THR A 44 1.67 8.52 -1.81
C THR A 44 2.42 9.42 -2.79
N ILE A 45 3.36 8.88 -3.59
CA ILE A 45 4.04 9.62 -4.65
C ILE A 45 3.02 10.13 -5.68
N TYR A 46 2.11 9.27 -6.15
CA TYR A 46 1.10 9.64 -7.14
C TYR A 46 0.19 10.76 -6.64
N GLN A 47 -0.31 10.65 -5.42
CA GLN A 47 -1.20 11.66 -4.82
C GLN A 47 -0.47 12.97 -4.52
N ALA A 48 0.73 12.93 -3.93
CA ALA A 48 1.46 14.13 -3.55
C ALA A 48 2.01 14.93 -4.74
N THR A 49 2.28 14.26 -5.86
CA THR A 49 2.79 14.89 -7.09
C THR A 49 1.69 15.18 -8.11
N GLY A 50 0.54 14.51 -8.03
CA GLY A 50 -0.48 14.50 -9.09
C GLY A 50 0.03 13.86 -10.39
N TYR A 51 1.12 13.07 -10.35
CA TYR A 51 1.78 12.59 -11.57
C TYR A 51 0.90 11.63 -12.37
N LEU A 52 0.10 10.80 -11.70
CA LEU A 52 -0.84 9.88 -12.34
C LEU A 52 -1.90 10.63 -13.16
N ASP A 53 -2.42 11.73 -12.62
CA ASP A 53 -3.41 12.59 -13.28
C ASP A 53 -2.75 13.40 -14.41
N TYR A 54 -1.55 13.92 -14.16
CA TYR A 54 -0.76 14.68 -15.13
C TYR A 54 -0.49 13.87 -16.40
N VAL A 55 -0.01 12.63 -16.28
CA VAL A 55 0.26 11.79 -17.45
C VAL A 55 -1.02 11.36 -18.17
N GLY A 56 -2.15 11.29 -17.47
CA GLY A 56 -3.47 11.03 -18.04
C GLY A 56 -3.93 12.11 -19.02
N GLY A 57 -3.54 13.37 -18.79
CA GLY A 57 -3.82 14.49 -19.69
C GLY A 57 -2.88 14.61 -20.91
N MET A 58 -1.86 13.75 -21.01
CA MET A 58 -0.89 13.78 -22.12
C MET A 58 -1.31 12.89 -23.30
N SER A 59 -0.60 13.01 -24.43
CA SER A 59 -0.75 12.09 -25.57
C SER A 59 -0.49 10.64 -25.15
N GLY A 60 -1.45 9.75 -25.41
CA GLY A 60 -1.41 8.36 -24.96
C GLY A 60 -1.67 8.20 -23.45
N GLY A 61 -2.36 9.17 -22.83
CA GLY A 61 -2.61 9.21 -21.39
C GLY A 61 -3.13 7.92 -20.76
N PRO A 62 -4.15 7.25 -21.34
CA PRO A 62 -4.63 5.97 -20.82
C PRO A 62 -3.54 4.89 -20.72
N GLN A 63 -2.65 4.80 -21.71
CA GLN A 63 -1.54 3.84 -21.67
C GLN A 63 -0.49 4.21 -20.62
N ARG A 64 -0.21 5.51 -20.44
CA ARG A 64 0.72 5.99 -19.42
C ARG A 64 0.19 5.70 -18.02
N GLN A 65 -1.10 5.94 -17.78
CA GLN A 65 -1.75 5.60 -16.51
C GLN A 65 -1.73 4.10 -16.27
N ALA A 66 -2.07 3.28 -17.26
CA ALA A 66 -1.98 1.83 -17.14
C ALA A 66 -0.56 1.34 -16.81
N ASN A 67 0.47 1.93 -17.42
CA ASN A 67 1.85 1.59 -17.10
C ASN A 67 2.23 1.95 -15.65
N LEU A 68 1.72 3.06 -15.11
CA LEU A 68 1.91 3.43 -13.69
C LEU A 68 1.11 2.51 -12.75
N HIS A 69 -0.12 2.14 -13.10
CA HIS A 69 -0.87 1.12 -12.36
C HIS A 69 -0.17 -0.24 -12.37
N ALA A 70 0.43 -0.64 -13.49
CA ALA A 70 1.22 -1.86 -13.54
C ALA A 70 2.47 -1.79 -12.65
N LEU A 71 3.08 -0.61 -12.45
CA LEU A 71 4.16 -0.45 -11.47
C LEU A 71 3.66 -0.73 -10.05
N TYR A 72 2.48 -0.21 -9.70
CA TYR A 72 1.81 -0.47 -8.42
C TYR A 72 1.51 -1.97 -8.24
N GLU A 73 0.90 -2.62 -9.23
CA GLU A 73 0.57 -4.05 -9.17
C GLU A 73 1.80 -4.94 -9.03
N ARG A 74 2.88 -4.61 -9.76
CA ARG A 74 4.17 -5.32 -9.67
C ARG A 74 4.81 -5.15 -8.31
N ALA A 75 4.71 -3.96 -7.70
CA ALA A 75 5.18 -3.75 -6.34
C ALA A 75 4.38 -4.59 -5.33
N SER A 76 3.05 -4.67 -5.48
CA SER A 76 2.19 -5.55 -4.66
C SER A 76 2.61 -7.01 -4.79
N GLY A 77 2.71 -7.53 -6.03
CA GLY A 77 3.13 -8.92 -6.26
C GLY A 77 4.53 -9.24 -5.76
N TYR A 78 5.45 -8.26 -5.81
CA TYR A 78 6.79 -8.38 -5.21
C TYR A 78 6.71 -8.52 -3.69
N GLU A 79 5.89 -7.70 -3.01
CA GLU A 79 5.72 -7.78 -1.55
C GLU A 79 4.99 -9.05 -1.10
N GLU A 80 3.99 -9.50 -1.85
CA GLU A 80 3.27 -10.76 -1.61
C GLU A 80 4.19 -11.98 -1.72
N SER A 81 5.20 -11.91 -2.59
CA SER A 81 6.21 -12.97 -2.73
C SER A 81 7.22 -13.05 -1.58
N GLY A 82 7.10 -12.17 -0.57
CA GLY A 82 7.89 -12.18 0.65
C GLY A 82 9.13 -11.29 0.64
N PHE A 83 9.44 -10.63 -0.47
CA PHE A 83 10.50 -9.63 -0.53
C PHE A 83 9.96 -8.25 -0.10
N LYS A 84 10.74 -7.50 0.69
CA LYS A 84 10.30 -6.21 1.21
C LYS A 84 11.38 -5.15 1.07
N GLY A 85 10.94 -3.89 1.01
CA GLY A 85 11.80 -2.72 1.09
C GLY A 85 12.20 -2.15 -0.28
N LEU A 86 12.27 -0.81 -0.33
CA LEU A 86 12.47 -0.04 -1.55
C LEU A 86 13.78 -0.37 -2.26
N TYR A 87 14.86 -0.49 -1.50
CA TYR A 87 16.18 -0.79 -2.08
C TYR A 87 16.19 -2.12 -2.82
N GLN A 88 15.61 -3.17 -2.22
CA GLN A 88 15.58 -4.50 -2.83
C GLN A 88 14.66 -4.54 -4.05
N PHE A 89 13.54 -3.82 -4.01
CA PHE A 89 12.66 -3.67 -5.16
C PHE A 89 13.35 -2.96 -6.34
N ILE A 90 14.05 -1.85 -6.09
CA ILE A 90 14.83 -1.17 -7.15
C ILE A 90 15.89 -2.11 -7.72
N HIS A 91 16.63 -2.82 -6.87
CA HIS A 91 17.66 -3.75 -7.32
C HIS A 91 17.09 -4.89 -8.16
N PHE A 92 15.92 -5.41 -7.78
CA PHE A 92 15.19 -6.41 -8.55
C PHE A 92 14.81 -5.89 -9.94
N ILE A 93 14.27 -4.68 -10.04
CA ILE A 93 13.94 -4.05 -11.32
C ILE A 93 15.20 -3.83 -12.18
N GLU A 94 16.30 -3.35 -11.58
CA GLU A 94 17.58 -3.18 -12.30
C GLU A 94 18.14 -4.51 -12.82
N GLN A 95 18.05 -5.58 -12.05
CA GLN A 95 18.48 -6.91 -12.49
C GLN A 95 17.63 -7.43 -13.65
N MET A 96 16.33 -7.18 -13.59
CA MET A 96 15.39 -7.56 -14.64
C MET A 96 15.67 -6.81 -15.94
N GLN A 97 15.88 -5.49 -15.86
CA GLN A 97 16.31 -4.66 -16.99
C GLN A 97 17.63 -5.15 -17.60
N LYS A 98 18.62 -5.52 -16.77
CA LYS A 98 19.92 -6.06 -17.24
C LYS A 98 19.79 -7.40 -17.96
N LYS A 99 18.82 -8.23 -17.60
CA LYS A 99 18.55 -9.52 -18.26
C LYS A 99 17.77 -9.37 -19.57
N ASN A 100 17.44 -8.14 -19.97
CA ASN A 100 16.55 -7.85 -21.11
C ASN A 100 15.19 -8.56 -20.98
N ASP A 101 14.81 -8.86 -19.73
CA ASP A 101 13.51 -9.42 -19.39
C ASP A 101 12.56 -8.23 -19.33
N ASP A 102 12.09 -7.82 -20.51
CA ASP A 102 11.28 -6.63 -20.63
C ASP A 102 9.91 -6.86 -20.00
N LEU A 103 9.60 -6.03 -19.03
CA LEU A 103 8.29 -6.00 -18.41
C LEU A 103 7.33 -5.32 -19.39
N GLY A 104 6.77 -6.11 -20.31
CA GLY A 104 5.90 -5.63 -21.37
C GLY A 104 4.87 -4.59 -20.90
N GLU A 105 4.48 -3.72 -21.82
CA GLU A 105 3.52 -2.65 -21.55
C GLU A 105 2.23 -3.19 -20.91
N ALA A 106 1.67 -2.41 -19.97
CA ALA A 106 0.43 -2.77 -19.33
C ALA A 106 -0.67 -2.88 -20.38
N THR A 107 -1.44 -3.96 -20.36
CA THR A 107 -2.60 -4.07 -21.24
C THR A 107 -3.64 -3.05 -20.81
N THR A 108 -3.78 -1.97 -21.56
CA THR A 108 -5.00 -1.18 -21.52
C THR A 108 -6.14 -2.02 -22.11
N ALA A 109 -7.34 -1.92 -21.55
CA ALA A 109 -8.52 -2.43 -22.22
C ALA A 109 -8.56 -1.78 -23.61
N LEU A 110 -8.38 -2.59 -24.66
CA LEU A 110 -8.46 -2.14 -26.05
C LEU A 110 -9.79 -1.42 -26.21
N ALA A 111 -9.74 -0.10 -26.42
CA ALA A 111 -10.92 0.66 -26.77
C ALA A 111 -11.47 0.11 -28.10
N GLY A 112 -12.73 -0.34 -28.10
CA GLY A 112 -13.56 -0.75 -29.24
C GLY A 112 -12.90 -0.89 -30.63
N ASP A 113 -13.47 -0.20 -31.63
CA ASP A 113 -13.12 -0.25 -33.06
C ASP A 113 -11.68 0.26 -33.32
N ALA A 114 -10.70 -0.64 -33.25
CA ALA A 114 -9.28 -0.33 -33.36
C ALA A 114 -8.51 -1.36 -34.21
N ILE A 115 -7.37 -0.92 -34.77
CA ILE A 115 -6.45 -1.81 -35.49
C ILE A 115 -5.61 -2.59 -34.48
N ASN A 116 -5.73 -3.92 -34.49
CA ASN A 116 -4.99 -4.79 -33.60
C ASN A 116 -3.60 -5.12 -34.18
N VAL A 117 -2.55 -4.65 -33.51
CA VAL A 117 -1.15 -5.01 -33.81
C VAL A 117 -0.71 -6.14 -32.89
N MET A 118 -0.38 -7.29 -33.46
CA MET A 118 0.04 -8.47 -32.70
C MET A 118 1.05 -9.32 -33.46
N THR A 119 1.75 -10.19 -32.75
CA THR A 119 2.68 -11.14 -33.36
C THR A 119 1.94 -12.29 -34.03
N ILE A 120 2.55 -12.91 -35.04
CA ILE A 120 1.97 -14.08 -35.74
C ILE A 120 1.64 -15.21 -34.75
N HIS A 121 2.49 -15.43 -33.75
CA HIS A 121 2.26 -16.43 -32.70
C HIS A 121 0.97 -16.16 -31.89
N LYS A 122 0.74 -14.90 -31.49
CA LYS A 122 -0.48 -14.51 -30.75
C LYS A 122 -1.76 -14.62 -31.60
N SER A 123 -1.64 -14.59 -32.94
CA SER A 123 -2.77 -14.73 -33.85
C SER A 123 -3.29 -16.16 -34.03
N LYS A 124 -2.54 -17.19 -33.57
CA LYS A 124 -2.88 -18.60 -33.79
C LYS A 124 -4.24 -18.93 -33.16
N GLY A 125 -5.19 -19.38 -33.98
CA GLY A 125 -6.55 -19.71 -33.56
C GLY A 125 -7.54 -18.56 -33.68
N LEU A 126 -7.06 -17.33 -33.93
CA LEU A 126 -7.89 -16.17 -34.23
C LEU A 126 -8.12 -16.04 -35.73
N GLN A 127 -9.19 -15.34 -36.13
CA GLN A 127 -9.50 -15.02 -37.52
C GLN A 127 -9.91 -13.55 -37.62
N PHE A 128 -9.53 -12.89 -38.72
CA PHE A 128 -9.82 -11.49 -38.96
C PHE A 128 -10.31 -11.27 -40.39
N PRO A 129 -11.30 -10.39 -40.63
CA PRO A 129 -11.77 -10.08 -41.98
C PRO A 129 -10.64 -9.61 -42.91
N ILE A 130 -9.77 -8.73 -42.39
CA ILE A 130 -8.65 -8.15 -43.12
C ILE A 130 -7.38 -8.32 -42.30
N VAL A 131 -6.32 -8.85 -42.92
CA VAL A 131 -5.00 -9.03 -42.29
C VAL A 131 -3.92 -8.30 -43.09
N PHE A 132 -3.08 -7.57 -42.37
CA PHE A 132 -1.86 -6.97 -42.89
C PHE A 132 -0.65 -7.74 -42.35
N LEU A 133 0.01 -8.52 -43.22
CA LEU A 133 1.30 -9.11 -42.95
C LEU A 133 2.39 -8.12 -43.34
N VAL A 134 2.99 -7.50 -42.32
CA VAL A 134 4.00 -6.45 -42.50
C VAL A 134 5.42 -6.98 -42.39
N GLU A 135 6.37 -6.23 -42.96
CA GLU A 135 7.81 -6.46 -42.85
C GLU A 135 8.30 -7.86 -43.28
N THR A 136 7.74 -8.41 -44.37
CA THR A 136 8.13 -9.75 -44.87
C THR A 136 9.59 -9.87 -45.34
N THR A 137 10.32 -8.76 -45.40
CA THR A 137 11.75 -8.70 -45.73
C THR A 137 12.68 -8.91 -44.55
N HIS A 138 12.15 -8.98 -43.33
CA HIS A 138 12.93 -9.30 -42.15
C HIS A 138 13.70 -10.61 -42.39
N GLN A 139 15.01 -10.57 -42.13
CA GLN A 139 15.85 -11.74 -42.35
C GLN A 139 15.59 -12.76 -41.26
N PHE A 140 15.45 -14.02 -41.65
CA PHE A 140 15.39 -15.08 -40.67
C PHE A 140 16.67 -15.13 -39.85
N GLN A 141 16.52 -15.34 -38.54
CA GLN A 141 17.65 -15.37 -37.62
C GLN A 141 18.70 -16.40 -38.06
N ALA A 142 19.97 -15.99 -38.07
CA ALA A 142 21.09 -16.86 -38.35
C ALA A 142 21.69 -17.33 -37.03
N ASP A 143 21.78 -18.65 -36.82
CA ASP A 143 22.51 -19.21 -35.68
C ASP A 143 24.02 -19.00 -35.89
N ARG A 144 24.58 -18.06 -35.12
CA ARG A 144 26.01 -17.72 -35.10
C ARG A 144 26.71 -18.25 -33.85
N ASP A 145 26.00 -18.98 -32.99
CA ASP A 145 26.51 -19.32 -31.68
C ASP A 145 27.69 -20.30 -31.81
N PRO A 146 28.73 -20.15 -30.96
CA PRO A 146 29.86 -21.07 -30.93
C PRO A 146 29.46 -22.43 -30.37
N VAL A 147 28.26 -22.54 -29.79
CA VAL A 147 27.71 -23.77 -29.21
C VAL A 147 26.29 -23.93 -29.72
N THR A 148 25.97 -25.11 -30.24
CA THR A 148 24.65 -25.49 -30.73
C THR A 148 24.21 -26.74 -29.97
N ILE A 149 23.04 -26.68 -29.34
CA ILE A 149 22.43 -27.80 -28.63
C ILE A 149 21.26 -28.31 -29.47
N GLU A 150 21.22 -29.62 -29.73
CA GLU A 150 20.08 -30.28 -30.35
C GLU A 150 19.63 -31.45 -29.47
N PRO A 151 18.36 -31.52 -29.05
CA PRO A 151 17.92 -32.48 -28.02
C PRO A 151 18.22 -33.96 -28.32
N GLN A 152 18.25 -34.36 -29.59
CA GLN A 152 18.45 -35.77 -29.98
C GLN A 152 19.92 -36.07 -30.34
N ALA A 153 20.65 -35.09 -30.85
CA ALA A 153 21.99 -35.26 -31.40
C ALA A 153 23.09 -34.61 -30.53
N GLY A 154 22.73 -34.02 -29.39
CA GLY A 154 23.64 -33.56 -28.35
C GLY A 154 24.23 -32.18 -28.59
N LEU A 155 25.50 -32.01 -28.20
CA LEU A 155 26.21 -30.73 -28.18
C LEU A 155 27.19 -30.62 -29.35
N GLY A 156 27.12 -29.53 -30.11
CA GLY A 156 28.12 -29.15 -31.10
C GLY A 156 28.78 -27.84 -30.69
N PHE A 157 30.11 -27.80 -30.65
CA PHE A 157 30.85 -26.59 -30.28
C PHE A 157 32.00 -26.32 -31.25
N THR A 158 32.37 -25.04 -31.34
CA THR A 158 33.59 -24.61 -32.03
C THR A 158 34.75 -24.83 -31.09
N TYR A 159 35.73 -25.63 -31.50
CA TYR A 159 36.98 -25.74 -30.77
C TYR A 159 37.74 -24.42 -30.86
N VAL A 160 38.17 -23.90 -29.72
CA VAL A 160 38.97 -22.68 -29.64
C VAL A 160 40.31 -23.10 -29.06
N ASP A 161 41.35 -23.02 -29.88
CA ASP A 161 42.71 -23.23 -29.41
C ASP A 161 43.23 -21.91 -28.81
N SER A 162 43.52 -21.94 -27.51
CA SER A 162 44.12 -20.84 -26.77
C SER A 162 45.60 -21.05 -26.48
N THR A 163 46.22 -22.12 -27.00
CA THR A 163 47.60 -22.52 -26.67
C THR A 163 48.64 -22.01 -27.67
N ALA A 164 48.22 -21.49 -28.82
CA ALA A 164 49.12 -20.96 -29.86
C ALA A 164 49.29 -19.43 -29.75
N ASN A 165 50.10 -18.98 -28.77
CA ASN A 165 50.48 -17.59 -28.50
C ASN A 165 49.31 -16.63 -28.14
N GLU A 166 49.54 -15.77 -27.14
CA GLU A 166 48.58 -14.76 -26.63
C GLU A 166 48.05 -13.79 -27.71
N THR A 167 48.61 -13.81 -28.92
CA THR A 167 48.26 -12.97 -30.06
C THR A 167 47.39 -13.65 -31.13
N MET A 168 47.21 -14.98 -31.14
CA MET A 168 46.43 -15.68 -32.19
C MET A 168 45.44 -16.69 -31.60
N ARG A 169 44.14 -16.34 -31.60
CA ARG A 169 43.05 -17.28 -31.28
C ARG A 169 42.58 -17.99 -32.54
N VAL A 170 42.76 -19.30 -32.63
CA VAL A 170 42.27 -20.08 -33.78
C VAL A 170 40.94 -20.77 -33.43
N LYS A 171 39.92 -20.52 -34.25
CA LYS A 171 38.59 -21.11 -34.12
C LYS A 171 38.39 -22.20 -35.16
N HIS A 172 38.21 -23.44 -34.71
CA HIS A 172 37.95 -24.59 -35.57
C HIS A 172 36.52 -25.12 -35.33
N PRO A 173 35.57 -24.90 -36.26
CA PRO A 173 34.26 -25.52 -36.13
C PRO A 173 34.41 -27.03 -36.33
N LEU A 174 34.02 -27.81 -35.31
CA LEU A 174 34.06 -29.26 -35.39
C LEU A 174 33.03 -29.76 -36.41
N VAL A 175 33.28 -30.92 -37.03
CA VAL A 175 32.36 -31.54 -38.01
C VAL A 175 30.97 -31.75 -37.40
N GLN A 176 30.91 -32.17 -36.14
CA GLN A 176 29.68 -32.31 -35.38
C GLN A 176 28.90 -30.99 -35.29
N GLN A 177 29.59 -29.87 -35.03
CA GLN A 177 28.97 -28.55 -34.99
C GLN A 177 28.40 -28.15 -36.36
N ALA A 178 29.14 -28.39 -37.44
CA ALA A 178 28.67 -28.08 -38.79
C ALA A 178 27.40 -28.88 -39.15
N ALA A 179 27.37 -30.17 -38.81
CA ALA A 179 26.20 -31.03 -39.02
C ALA A 179 24.99 -30.58 -38.20
N LEU A 180 25.19 -30.23 -36.92
CA LEU A 180 24.12 -29.74 -36.05
C LEU A 180 23.58 -28.38 -36.48
N LYS A 181 24.45 -27.47 -36.93
CA LYS A 181 24.04 -26.17 -37.48
C LYS A 181 23.18 -26.31 -38.73
N GLU A 182 23.53 -27.22 -39.64
CA GLU A 182 22.71 -27.48 -40.83
C GLU A 182 21.37 -28.13 -40.48
N LYS A 183 21.35 -29.08 -39.53
CA LYS A 183 20.10 -29.70 -39.04
C LYS A 183 19.18 -28.64 -38.41
N LYS A 184 19.71 -27.84 -37.49
CA LYS A 184 18.98 -26.76 -36.82
C LYS A 184 18.46 -25.72 -37.81
N LYS A 185 19.30 -25.26 -38.74
CA LYS A 185 18.88 -24.34 -39.81
C LYS A 185 17.69 -24.87 -40.61
N ARG A 186 17.65 -26.18 -40.92
CA ARG A 186 16.50 -26.79 -41.61
C ARG A 186 15.25 -26.80 -40.74
N GLN A 187 15.38 -27.10 -39.44
CA GLN A 187 14.27 -27.07 -38.48
C GLN A 187 13.72 -25.65 -38.32
N ASP A 188 14.59 -24.66 -38.12
CA ASP A 188 14.22 -23.24 -38.00
C ASP A 188 13.51 -22.74 -39.26
N ARG A 189 14.05 -23.07 -40.45
CA ARG A 189 13.42 -22.73 -41.74
C ARG A 189 12.05 -23.41 -41.91
N ALA A 190 11.89 -24.63 -41.42
CA ALA A 190 10.59 -25.31 -41.45
C ALA A 190 9.58 -24.63 -40.51
N GLU A 191 10.02 -24.15 -39.34
CA GLU A 191 9.15 -23.43 -38.40
C GLU A 191 8.74 -22.06 -38.94
N GLU A 192 9.66 -21.29 -39.51
CA GLU A 192 9.37 -20.03 -40.19
C GLU A 192 8.37 -20.20 -41.34
N MET A 193 8.45 -21.32 -42.09
CA MET A 193 7.44 -21.66 -43.10
C MET A 193 6.05 -21.93 -42.49
N ARG A 194 5.99 -22.58 -41.31
CA ARG A 194 4.73 -22.79 -40.59
C ARG A 194 4.16 -21.47 -40.06
N LEU A 195 5.02 -20.56 -39.58
CA LEU A 195 4.60 -19.22 -39.16
C LEU A 195 4.02 -18.43 -40.33
N LEU A 196 4.68 -18.45 -41.49
CA LEU A 196 4.12 -17.86 -42.69
C LEU A 196 2.74 -18.47 -43.03
N TYR A 197 2.60 -19.80 -42.98
CA TYR A 197 1.30 -20.45 -43.20
C TYR A 197 0.24 -19.99 -42.19
N VAL A 198 0.57 -19.87 -40.90
CA VAL A 198 -0.34 -19.35 -39.87
C VAL A 198 -0.78 -17.94 -40.24
N ALA A 199 0.16 -17.04 -40.57
CA ALA A 199 -0.13 -15.66 -40.94
C ALA A 199 -1.06 -15.54 -42.16
N LEU A 200 -0.77 -16.31 -43.23
CA LEU A 200 -1.58 -16.29 -44.46
C LEU A 200 -3.00 -16.82 -44.24
N THR A 201 -3.20 -17.72 -43.27
CA THR A 201 -4.50 -18.35 -42.97
C THR A 201 -5.32 -17.62 -41.90
N ARG A 202 -4.86 -16.46 -41.40
CA ARG A 202 -5.64 -15.64 -40.46
C ARG A 202 -6.71 -14.78 -41.14
N ALA A 203 -6.56 -14.54 -42.44
CA ALA A 203 -7.44 -13.67 -43.21
C ALA A 203 -8.69 -14.42 -43.70
N GLU A 204 -9.88 -13.85 -43.48
CA GLU A 204 -11.13 -14.37 -44.04
C GLU A 204 -11.45 -13.79 -45.42
N GLN A 205 -11.22 -12.48 -45.62
CA GLN A 205 -11.64 -11.78 -46.84
C GLN A 205 -10.47 -11.19 -47.62
N ARG A 206 -9.57 -10.44 -46.95
CA ARG A 206 -8.45 -9.75 -47.60
C ARG A 206 -7.15 -9.94 -46.86
N LEU A 207 -6.10 -10.17 -47.62
CA LEU A 207 -4.74 -10.31 -47.13
C LEU A 207 -3.83 -9.31 -47.86
N PHE A 208 -3.19 -8.43 -47.09
CA PHE A 208 -2.17 -7.51 -47.57
C PHE A 208 -0.82 -7.99 -47.10
N ILE A 209 0.13 -8.13 -48.02
CA ILE A 209 1.51 -8.51 -47.71
C ILE A 209 2.41 -7.36 -48.12
N THR A 210 3.22 -6.87 -47.18
CA THR A 210 4.14 -5.75 -47.45
C THR A 210 5.59 -6.17 -47.18
N GLY A 211 6.50 -5.58 -47.95
CA GLY A 211 7.93 -5.78 -47.83
C GLY A 211 8.66 -4.65 -48.56
N TYR A 212 9.91 -4.39 -48.19
CA TYR A 212 10.73 -3.37 -48.84
C TYR A 212 11.98 -4.00 -49.47
N VAL A 213 12.39 -3.49 -50.63
CA VAL A 213 13.66 -3.87 -51.28
C VAL A 213 14.38 -2.60 -51.66
N LYS A 214 15.67 -2.49 -51.31
CA LYS A 214 16.52 -1.39 -51.77
C LYS A 214 16.72 -1.49 -53.27
N ASP A 215 16.64 -0.37 -53.98
CA ASP A 215 16.73 -0.37 -55.44
C ASP A 215 18.04 -1.01 -55.95
N ALA A 216 19.17 -0.74 -55.28
CA ALA A 216 20.48 -1.32 -55.59
C ALA A 216 20.54 -2.86 -55.43
N ASP A 217 19.64 -3.45 -54.64
CA ASP A 217 19.59 -4.90 -54.39
C ASP A 217 18.51 -5.60 -55.21
N LEU A 218 17.65 -4.86 -55.93
CA LEU A 218 16.53 -5.42 -56.68
C LEU A 218 16.98 -6.41 -57.74
N THR A 219 18.02 -6.09 -58.52
CA THR A 219 18.58 -7.00 -59.54
C THR A 219 19.06 -8.30 -58.91
N LYS A 220 19.81 -8.22 -57.80
CA LYS A 220 20.31 -9.39 -57.07
C LYS A 220 19.18 -10.23 -56.48
N LYS A 221 18.11 -9.59 -55.99
CA LYS A 221 16.90 -10.26 -55.50
C LYS A 221 16.18 -10.95 -56.65
N MET A 222 16.06 -10.31 -57.80
CA MET A 222 15.45 -10.90 -58.98
C MET A 222 16.24 -12.12 -59.47
N ASP A 223 17.58 -12.04 -59.55
CA ASP A 223 18.42 -13.18 -59.89
C ASP A 223 18.21 -14.36 -58.94
N LYS A 224 18.04 -14.06 -57.63
CA LYS A 224 17.71 -15.07 -56.63
C LYS A 224 16.32 -15.67 -56.90
N TRP A 225 15.32 -14.84 -57.16
CA TRP A 225 13.95 -15.31 -57.39
C TRP A 225 13.83 -16.11 -58.70
N ASN A 226 14.58 -15.72 -59.74
CA ASN A 226 14.66 -16.42 -61.01
C ASN A 226 15.23 -17.85 -60.90
N ARG A 227 16.03 -18.16 -59.86
CA ARG A 227 16.45 -19.56 -59.57
C ARG A 227 15.27 -20.48 -59.23
N ALA A 228 14.08 -19.94 -59.01
CA ALA A 228 12.88 -20.75 -58.86
C ALA A 228 12.49 -21.47 -60.18
N PHE A 229 13.00 -21.03 -61.33
CA PHE A 229 12.83 -21.70 -62.62
C PHE A 229 13.80 -22.87 -62.85
N ASP A 230 14.78 -23.10 -61.97
CA ASP A 230 15.69 -24.26 -62.03
C ASP A 230 14.93 -25.61 -61.95
N SER A 231 13.65 -25.59 -61.53
CA SER A 231 12.77 -26.75 -61.52
C SER A 231 11.40 -26.40 -62.10
N ALA A 232 10.84 -27.31 -62.91
CA ALA A 232 9.46 -27.23 -63.38
C ALA A 232 8.42 -27.74 -62.36
N SER A 233 8.86 -28.33 -61.23
CA SER A 233 7.96 -28.85 -60.20
C SER A 233 7.23 -27.73 -59.45
N PRO A 234 5.94 -27.88 -59.10
CA PRO A 234 5.26 -26.93 -58.22
C PRO A 234 6.00 -26.72 -56.89
N LEU A 235 6.65 -27.77 -56.36
CA LEU A 235 7.47 -27.68 -55.16
C LEU A 235 8.89 -27.22 -55.49
N LEU A 236 9.29 -26.06 -54.94
CA LEU A 236 10.65 -25.56 -55.05
C LEU A 236 11.66 -26.52 -54.41
N THR A 237 12.83 -26.65 -55.04
CA THR A 237 13.91 -27.53 -54.55
C THR A 237 14.34 -27.14 -53.13
N THR A 238 14.81 -28.12 -52.35
CA THR A 238 15.28 -27.88 -50.98
C THR A 238 16.40 -26.83 -50.94
N THR A 239 17.32 -26.87 -51.89
CA THR A 239 18.41 -25.89 -52.00
C THR A 239 17.90 -24.47 -52.23
N THR A 240 16.93 -24.28 -53.14
CA THR A 240 16.33 -22.97 -53.41
C THR A 240 15.57 -22.44 -52.20
N ARG A 241 14.78 -23.30 -51.52
CA ARG A 241 14.07 -22.93 -50.28
C ARG A 241 15.02 -22.52 -49.15
N LEU A 242 16.13 -23.24 -48.95
CA LEU A 242 17.12 -22.93 -47.91
C LEU A 242 17.95 -21.67 -48.21
N LYS A 243 18.08 -21.28 -49.48
CA LYS A 243 18.72 -20.01 -49.90
C LYS A 243 17.79 -18.79 -49.69
N GLY A 244 16.49 -19.02 -49.50
CA GLY A 244 15.54 -17.98 -49.06
C GLY A 244 15.94 -17.43 -47.70
N GLN A 245 16.08 -16.11 -47.59
CA GLN A 245 16.55 -15.44 -46.37
C GLN A 245 15.44 -14.70 -45.63
N SER A 246 14.24 -14.60 -46.21
CA SER A 246 13.09 -13.89 -45.64
C SER A 246 11.79 -14.51 -46.16
N MET A 247 10.66 -14.18 -45.52
CA MET A 247 9.34 -14.61 -45.98
C MET A 247 9.04 -14.07 -47.38
N LEU A 248 9.47 -12.83 -47.68
CA LEU A 248 9.34 -12.23 -49.01
C LEU A 248 10.09 -13.05 -50.06
N ASP A 249 11.30 -13.54 -49.77
CA ASP A 249 12.04 -14.38 -50.73
C ASP A 249 11.22 -15.63 -51.10
N TRP A 250 10.57 -16.29 -50.12
CA TRP A 250 9.73 -17.46 -50.39
C TRP A 250 8.49 -17.13 -51.21
N ILE A 251 7.81 -16.02 -50.88
CA ILE A 251 6.61 -15.56 -51.60
C ILE A 251 6.97 -15.17 -53.04
N MET A 252 8.06 -14.43 -53.24
CA MET A 252 8.45 -13.96 -54.56
C MET A 252 8.99 -15.10 -55.44
N MET A 253 9.71 -16.07 -54.88
CA MET A 253 10.12 -17.28 -55.62
C MET A 253 8.94 -18.13 -56.11
N THR A 254 7.76 -18.03 -55.50
CA THR A 254 6.55 -18.72 -56.01
C THR A 254 5.80 -17.85 -57.02
N LEU A 255 5.60 -16.56 -56.72
CA LEU A 255 4.85 -15.65 -57.57
C LEU A 255 5.55 -15.35 -58.91
N VAL A 256 6.88 -15.29 -58.96
CA VAL A 256 7.66 -15.01 -60.18
C VAL A 256 7.37 -16.02 -61.32
N ARG A 257 6.91 -17.22 -60.97
CA ARG A 257 6.61 -18.31 -61.92
C ARG A 257 5.19 -18.27 -62.47
N THR A 258 4.38 -17.31 -62.06
CA THR A 258 2.96 -17.20 -62.44
C THR A 258 2.73 -16.17 -63.56
N ALA A 259 1.64 -16.31 -64.31
CA ALA A 259 1.40 -15.50 -65.51
C ALA A 259 1.11 -14.02 -65.21
N ASN A 260 0.61 -13.70 -64.02
CA ASN A 260 0.21 -12.35 -63.62
C ASN A 260 1.32 -11.58 -62.89
N PHE A 261 2.57 -12.05 -62.95
CA PHE A 261 3.69 -11.39 -62.31
C PHE A 261 4.08 -10.15 -63.12
N PRO A 262 4.02 -8.92 -62.55
CA PRO A 262 4.30 -7.71 -63.30
C PRO A 262 5.80 -7.52 -63.51
N THR A 263 6.16 -6.74 -64.53
CA THR A 263 7.51 -6.22 -64.69
C THR A 263 7.83 -5.28 -63.53
N LEU A 264 8.84 -5.62 -62.72
CA LEU A 264 9.14 -4.85 -61.53
C LEU A 264 9.94 -3.57 -61.82
N ARG A 265 10.82 -3.61 -62.83
CA ARG A 265 11.64 -2.49 -63.30
C ARG A 265 12.03 -2.72 -64.76
N GLU A 266 12.07 -1.66 -65.56
CA GLU A 266 12.59 -1.73 -66.93
C GLU A 266 14.04 -2.24 -66.93
N GLY A 267 14.32 -3.24 -67.77
CA GLY A 267 15.63 -3.91 -67.85
C GLY A 267 15.86 -5.03 -66.84
N VAL A 268 14.90 -5.34 -65.95
CA VAL A 268 14.95 -6.48 -65.03
C VAL A 268 13.93 -7.53 -65.50
N GLU A 269 14.42 -8.53 -66.25
CA GLU A 269 13.57 -9.54 -66.90
C GLU A 269 13.34 -10.79 -66.04
N VAL A 270 12.15 -11.37 -66.21
CA VAL A 270 11.82 -12.71 -65.70
C VAL A 270 12.52 -13.75 -66.58
N ALA A 271 13.26 -14.66 -65.98
CA ALA A 271 14.18 -15.54 -66.71
C ALA A 271 13.51 -16.58 -67.63
N ALA A 272 12.21 -16.86 -67.49
CA ALA A 272 11.54 -17.91 -68.26
C ALA A 272 10.02 -17.73 -68.36
N THR A 273 9.40 -18.53 -69.23
CA THR A 273 7.94 -18.59 -69.42
C THR A 273 7.23 -19.02 -68.13
N PRO A 274 6.13 -18.35 -67.75
CA PRO A 274 5.31 -18.75 -66.60
C PRO A 274 4.83 -20.20 -66.69
N LEU A 275 4.76 -20.88 -65.55
CA LEU A 275 4.21 -22.23 -65.48
C LEU A 275 2.68 -22.17 -65.38
N ARG A 276 2.02 -22.93 -66.24
CA ARG A 276 0.54 -23.00 -66.28
C ARG A 276 0.01 -23.75 -65.05
N GLY A 277 -1.06 -23.24 -64.45
CA GLY A 277 -1.81 -23.93 -63.39
C GLY A 277 -1.22 -23.86 -61.98
N LEU A 278 -0.20 -23.02 -61.73
CA LEU A 278 0.41 -22.87 -60.40
C LEU A 278 -0.50 -22.21 -59.35
N THR A 279 -1.43 -21.34 -59.75
CA THR A 279 -2.36 -20.68 -58.84
C THR A 279 -3.72 -20.47 -59.48
N LYS A 280 -4.76 -20.59 -58.66
CA LYS A 280 -6.14 -20.17 -58.97
C LYS A 280 -6.51 -18.85 -58.28
N ALA A 281 -5.64 -18.33 -57.42
CA ALA A 281 -5.91 -17.15 -56.62
C ALA A 281 -5.62 -15.87 -57.43
N ALA A 282 -6.55 -14.92 -57.39
CA ALA A 282 -6.31 -13.57 -57.88
C ALA A 282 -5.40 -12.84 -56.88
N TYR A 283 -4.31 -12.24 -57.36
CA TYR A 283 -3.43 -11.40 -56.57
C TYR A 283 -3.02 -10.17 -57.39
N GLN A 284 -2.66 -9.09 -56.69
CA GLN A 284 -2.17 -7.86 -57.29
C GLN A 284 -0.86 -7.48 -56.60
N ILE A 285 0.20 -7.24 -57.38
CA ILE A 285 1.46 -6.70 -56.87
C ILE A 285 1.47 -5.21 -57.23
N LYS A 286 1.54 -4.36 -56.20
CA LYS A 286 1.71 -2.91 -56.35
C LYS A 286 3.12 -2.54 -55.91
N LEU A 287 3.87 -1.91 -56.80
CA LEU A 287 5.17 -1.33 -56.47
C LEU A 287 4.99 0.16 -56.22
N GLN A 288 5.52 0.60 -55.09
CA GLN A 288 5.53 2.00 -54.70
C GLN A 288 6.96 2.37 -54.29
N ASN A 289 7.44 3.51 -54.77
CA ASN A 289 8.71 4.06 -54.30
C ASN A 289 8.50 4.83 -52.97
N ALA A 290 9.59 5.15 -52.28
CA ALA A 290 9.53 5.83 -50.99
C ALA A 290 8.80 7.18 -51.07
N ASP A 291 9.00 7.93 -52.16
CA ASP A 291 8.38 9.25 -52.36
C ASP A 291 6.86 9.14 -52.52
N GLN A 292 6.36 8.13 -53.24
CA GLN A 292 4.94 7.85 -53.40
C GLN A 292 4.29 7.45 -52.07
N VAL A 293 4.98 6.64 -51.27
CA VAL A 293 4.50 6.28 -49.92
C VAL A 293 4.49 7.52 -49.01
N GLN A 294 5.53 8.33 -49.04
CA GLN A 294 5.60 9.57 -48.25
C GLN A 294 4.53 10.58 -48.67
N ALA A 295 4.29 10.74 -49.97
CA ALA A 295 3.22 11.57 -50.48
C ALA A 295 1.83 11.07 -50.03
N ALA A 296 1.62 9.75 -50.02
CA ALA A 296 0.38 9.16 -49.49
C ALA A 296 0.21 9.37 -47.98
N LEU A 297 1.29 9.28 -47.18
CA LEU A 297 1.28 9.56 -45.74
C LEU A 297 1.00 11.03 -45.42
N ASN A 298 1.46 11.94 -46.28
CA ASN A 298 1.25 13.38 -46.13
C ASN A 298 -0.11 13.84 -46.69
N THR A 299 -0.84 12.95 -47.37
CA THR A 299 -2.20 13.26 -47.85
C THR A 299 -3.15 13.13 -46.66
N PRO A 300 -3.86 14.20 -46.25
CA PRO A 300 -4.83 14.11 -45.18
C PRO A 300 -5.88 13.05 -45.52
N LEU A 301 -6.00 12.01 -44.69
CA LEU A 301 -7.17 11.14 -44.76
C LEU A 301 -8.33 11.89 -44.07
N ASP A 302 -9.32 12.33 -44.85
CA ASP A 302 -10.62 12.74 -44.31
C ASP A 302 -11.36 11.50 -43.78
N LEU A 303 -11.02 11.09 -42.56
CA LEU A 303 -11.71 10.00 -41.87
C LEU A 303 -13.09 10.43 -41.36
N HIS A 304 -13.34 11.75 -41.26
CA HIS A 304 -14.64 12.32 -40.91
C HIS A 304 -14.84 13.69 -41.60
N PRO A 305 -15.60 13.77 -42.71
CA PRO A 305 -15.86 15.06 -43.39
C PRO A 305 -16.66 16.08 -42.55
N ASN A 306 -17.20 15.68 -41.39
CA ASN A 306 -17.97 16.53 -40.47
C ASN A 306 -17.31 16.75 -39.11
N ALA A 307 -16.09 16.25 -38.88
CA ALA A 307 -15.34 16.61 -37.68
C ALA A 307 -14.49 17.85 -38.02
N THR A 308 -15.15 18.98 -38.28
CA THR A 308 -14.49 20.25 -37.99
C THR A 308 -14.01 20.13 -36.56
N ALA A 309 -12.70 20.28 -36.38
CA ALA A 309 -12.13 20.69 -35.12
C ALA A 309 -12.75 22.05 -34.78
N GLU A 310 -14.02 22.05 -34.36
CA GLU A 310 -14.54 23.05 -33.48
C GLU A 310 -13.56 23.01 -32.33
N GLN A 311 -12.74 24.06 -32.30
CA GLN A 311 -12.08 24.53 -31.12
C GLN A 311 -13.12 24.39 -30.02
N ALA A 312 -12.98 23.34 -29.21
CA ALA A 312 -13.76 23.17 -28.01
C ALA A 312 -13.31 24.31 -27.09
N THR A 313 -13.88 25.49 -27.29
CA THR A 313 -13.93 26.54 -26.29
C THR A 313 -14.45 25.84 -25.03
N PRO A 314 -13.67 25.77 -23.94
CA PRO A 314 -14.03 24.98 -22.74
C PRO A 314 -15.23 25.51 -21.95
N ALA A 315 -16.10 26.32 -22.56
CA ALA A 315 -17.14 27.07 -21.87
C ALA A 315 -18.55 26.94 -22.49
N ALA A 316 -18.70 26.32 -23.66
CA ALA A 316 -19.95 26.35 -24.40
C ALA A 316 -20.70 25.01 -24.36
N ALA A 317 -21.14 24.58 -23.16
CA ALA A 317 -22.29 23.67 -22.94
C ALA A 317 -22.41 23.17 -21.49
N THR A 318 -21.66 23.70 -20.52
CA THR A 318 -21.88 23.30 -19.14
C THR A 318 -23.20 23.90 -18.66
N SER A 319 -24.23 23.08 -18.53
CA SER A 319 -25.52 23.51 -17.97
C SER A 319 -25.29 24.22 -16.65
N ARG A 320 -25.99 25.34 -16.39
CA ARG A 320 -25.94 26.05 -15.10
C ARG A 320 -26.17 25.09 -13.93
N GLN A 321 -27.00 24.06 -14.14
CA GLN A 321 -27.23 22.98 -13.18
C GLN A 321 -25.97 22.16 -12.89
N PHE A 322 -25.23 21.75 -13.92
CA PHE A 322 -23.99 20.98 -13.73
C PHE A 322 -22.94 21.79 -12.96
N LYS A 323 -22.82 23.10 -13.23
CA LYS A 323 -21.91 23.96 -12.48
C LYS A 323 -22.31 24.06 -11.00
N ALA A 324 -23.60 24.25 -10.73
CA ALA A 324 -24.11 24.29 -9.36
C ALA A 324 -23.90 22.96 -8.62
N ASP A 325 -24.10 21.82 -9.30
CA ASP A 325 -23.84 20.50 -8.74
C ASP A 325 -22.35 20.27 -8.45
N LEU A 326 -21.47 20.72 -9.35
CA LEU A 326 -20.02 20.59 -9.19
C LEU A 326 -19.51 21.47 -8.04
N GLU A 327 -19.99 22.71 -7.92
CA GLU A 327 -19.69 23.58 -6.78
C GLU A 327 -20.21 22.98 -5.46
N ARG A 328 -21.39 22.37 -5.45
CA ARG A 328 -21.94 21.68 -4.27
C ARG A 328 -21.07 20.49 -3.86
N VAL A 329 -20.59 19.68 -4.81
CA VAL A 329 -19.77 18.49 -4.53
C VAL A 329 -18.35 18.87 -4.10
N LEU A 330 -17.68 19.79 -4.81
CA LEU A 330 -16.29 20.16 -4.48
C LEU A 330 -16.16 20.94 -3.17
N ASN A 331 -17.19 21.71 -2.79
CA ASN A 331 -17.22 22.46 -1.53
C ASN A 331 -17.91 21.70 -0.39
N PHE A 332 -18.34 20.45 -0.60
CA PHE A 332 -18.95 19.67 0.46
C PHE A 332 -17.91 19.34 1.53
N THR A 333 -18.16 19.80 2.74
CA THR A 333 -17.41 19.41 3.95
C THR A 333 -18.28 18.51 4.80
N TYR A 334 -17.75 17.35 5.18
CA TYR A 334 -18.48 16.42 6.05
C TYR A 334 -18.74 17.09 7.42
N PRO A 335 -20.00 17.22 7.86
CA PRO A 335 -20.35 17.93 9.10
C PRO A 335 -19.65 17.36 10.34
N ASP A 336 -19.61 16.03 10.47
CA ASP A 336 -19.13 15.36 11.68
C ASP A 336 -17.67 14.90 11.55
N GLN A 337 -16.83 15.73 10.93
CA GLN A 337 -15.42 15.40 10.66
C GLN A 337 -14.65 15.08 11.94
N VAL A 338 -14.98 15.75 13.05
CA VAL A 338 -14.35 15.55 14.36
C VAL A 338 -14.65 14.15 14.90
N ALA A 339 -15.89 13.68 14.80
CA ALA A 339 -16.30 12.34 15.25
C ALA A 339 -15.58 11.21 14.48
N THR A 340 -15.18 11.42 13.22
CA THR A 340 -14.40 10.42 12.46
C THR A 340 -12.98 10.20 12.99
N GLN A 341 -12.51 11.08 13.88
CA GLN A 341 -11.16 11.06 14.45
C GLN A 341 -11.14 10.66 15.93
N THR A 342 -12.32 10.48 16.54
CA THR A 342 -12.47 10.07 17.94
C THR A 342 -12.77 8.58 18.06
N THR A 343 -12.78 8.05 19.28
CA THR A 343 -13.12 6.65 19.55
C THR A 343 -14.53 6.54 20.15
N ALA A 344 -15.20 5.44 19.86
CA ALA A 344 -16.49 5.11 20.48
C ALA A 344 -16.34 4.46 21.88
N PHE A 345 -15.12 4.09 22.27
CA PHE A 345 -14.82 3.39 23.52
C PHE A 345 -13.61 4.01 24.21
N GLN A 346 -13.72 4.21 25.52
CA GLN A 346 -12.66 4.73 26.37
C GLN A 346 -12.66 4.04 27.74
N ALA A 347 -11.46 3.79 28.28
CA ALA A 347 -11.30 3.33 29.65
C ALA A 347 -11.22 4.51 30.61
N VAL A 348 -11.74 4.38 31.83
CA VAL A 348 -11.70 5.44 32.85
C VAL A 348 -10.27 5.92 33.14
N SER A 349 -9.30 4.99 33.16
CA SER A 349 -7.89 5.32 33.37
C SER A 349 -7.30 6.25 32.29
N THR A 350 -7.88 6.26 31.08
CA THR A 350 -7.48 7.10 29.96
C THR A 350 -8.13 8.49 30.04
N VAL A 351 -9.37 8.58 30.52
CA VAL A 351 -10.13 9.84 30.52
C VAL A 351 -10.10 10.58 31.85
N ARG A 352 -9.52 10.00 32.91
CA ARG A 352 -9.47 10.60 34.26
C ARG A 352 -8.91 12.03 34.28
N GLU A 353 -7.94 12.35 33.43
CA GLU A 353 -7.31 13.68 33.38
C GLU A 353 -8.28 14.75 32.87
N ALA A 354 -9.18 14.38 31.96
CA ALA A 354 -10.20 15.28 31.43
C ALA A 354 -11.16 15.75 32.54
N PHE A 355 -11.44 14.87 33.51
CA PHE A 355 -12.33 15.13 34.63
C PHE A 355 -11.61 15.66 35.89
N ALA A 356 -10.28 15.54 35.97
CA ALA A 356 -9.49 16.05 37.10
C ALA A 356 -9.30 17.59 37.03
N ARG A 357 -9.35 18.17 35.82
CA ARG A 357 -9.08 19.61 35.57
C ARG A 357 -10.32 20.50 35.51
N GLN A 358 -11.46 20.06 36.03
CA GLN A 358 -12.66 20.90 36.09
C GLN A 358 -12.50 21.99 37.17
N ASP A 359 -11.78 23.05 36.84
CA ASP A 359 -11.84 24.33 37.54
C ASP A 359 -13.23 24.95 37.29
N PRO A 360 -13.99 25.33 38.34
CA PRO A 360 -15.34 25.88 38.21
C PRO A 360 -15.46 27.14 37.34
N THR A 361 -14.35 27.78 36.96
CA THR A 361 -14.35 28.93 36.04
C THR A 361 -14.08 28.60 34.57
N ASN A 362 -13.68 27.37 34.20
CA ASN A 362 -13.32 27.06 32.80
C ASN A 362 -13.53 25.57 32.42
N LEU A 363 -14.77 25.20 32.09
CA LEU A 363 -15.15 23.87 31.57
C LEU A 363 -14.43 23.51 30.25
N GLU A 364 -13.88 24.48 29.51
CA GLU A 364 -13.17 24.25 28.26
C GLU A 364 -11.77 23.63 28.44
N MET A 365 -11.12 23.78 29.60
CA MET A 365 -9.75 23.28 29.84
C MET A 365 -9.65 21.77 30.13
N GLY A 366 -10.79 21.09 30.34
CA GLY A 366 -10.83 19.65 30.66
C GLY A 366 -11.04 18.74 29.45
N ARG A 367 -11.39 19.27 28.27
CA ARG A 367 -11.69 18.42 27.11
C ARG A 367 -10.44 17.96 26.39
N LEU A 368 -10.49 16.76 25.84
CA LEU A 368 -9.40 16.24 25.01
C LEU A 368 -9.28 17.10 23.74
N GLU A 369 -8.13 17.76 23.57
CA GLU A 369 -7.80 18.49 22.36
C GLU A 369 -7.47 17.54 21.21
N ILE A 370 -8.16 17.72 20.09
CA ILE A 370 -7.90 16.98 18.86
C ILE A 370 -6.90 17.81 18.04
N ASP A 371 -5.61 17.70 18.35
CA ASP A 371 -4.57 18.40 17.61
C ASP A 371 -4.38 17.74 16.22
N ARG A 372 -4.90 18.41 15.18
CA ARG A 372 -4.82 18.00 13.77
C ARG A 372 -3.39 17.77 13.28
N ASP A 373 -2.38 18.42 13.87
CA ASP A 373 -0.98 18.25 13.45
C ASP A 373 -0.28 17.07 14.16
N GLN A 374 -0.80 16.59 15.29
CA GLN A 374 -0.33 15.37 15.98
C GLN A 374 -1.07 14.10 15.53
N ILE A 375 -2.23 14.21 14.89
CA ILE A 375 -3.04 13.08 14.40
C ILE A 375 -2.51 12.50 13.06
N LYS A 376 -1.30 12.88 12.63
CA LYS A 376 -0.58 12.19 11.55
C LYS A 376 0.27 11.05 12.13
N GLU A 377 -0.24 9.82 11.95
CA GLU A 377 0.45 8.55 12.19
C GLU A 377 0.52 8.04 13.65
N ALA A 378 -0.61 7.95 14.34
CA ALA A 378 -0.81 6.94 15.39
C ALA A 378 -2.31 6.79 15.66
N GLY A 379 -2.81 5.55 15.73
CA GLY A 379 -4.04 5.32 16.49
C GLY A 379 -3.83 5.87 17.91
N ALA A 380 -4.84 6.55 18.44
CA ALA A 380 -4.83 7.30 19.70
C ALA A 380 -4.67 6.42 20.95
N TYR A 381 -3.56 5.67 21.03
CA TYR A 381 -3.03 5.08 22.25
C TYR A 381 -1.57 5.52 22.31
N LEU A 382 -1.21 6.22 23.39
CA LEU A 382 0.07 6.88 23.68
C LEU A 382 0.00 8.40 23.47
N ALA A 383 -0.53 9.10 24.48
CA ALA A 383 0.19 10.28 24.92
C ALA A 383 1.68 9.89 25.09
N PRO A 384 2.64 10.73 24.68
CA PRO A 384 4.07 10.45 24.80
C PRO A 384 4.55 10.59 26.27
N GLU A 385 3.74 10.17 27.24
CA GLU A 385 4.28 9.76 28.53
C GLU A 385 5.06 8.47 28.27
N GLU A 386 6.36 8.63 28.03
CA GLU A 386 7.44 7.69 28.33
C GLU A 386 7.01 6.26 28.69
N ARG A 387 6.36 5.54 27.77
CA ARG A 387 6.39 4.08 27.84
C ARG A 387 7.81 3.69 27.46
N ALA A 388 8.69 3.74 28.46
CA ALA A 388 10.00 3.14 28.39
C ALA A 388 9.81 1.74 27.80
N PHE A 389 10.50 1.44 26.69
CA PHE A 389 10.52 0.11 26.12
C PHE A 389 10.93 -0.85 27.23
N GLU A 390 9.98 -1.66 27.71
CA GLU A 390 10.26 -2.60 28.79
C GLU A 390 11.32 -3.58 28.33
N ASN A 391 12.32 -3.82 29.17
CA ASN A 391 13.33 -4.82 28.87
C ASN A 391 12.69 -6.22 28.90
N PRO A 392 12.97 -7.08 27.90
CA PRO A 392 12.55 -8.47 27.97
C PRO A 392 13.06 -9.13 29.26
N ALA A 393 12.19 -9.89 29.93
CA ALA A 393 12.44 -10.47 31.25
C ALA A 393 13.71 -11.36 31.33
N PHE A 394 14.16 -11.93 30.21
CA PHE A 394 15.39 -12.72 30.16
C PHE A 394 16.69 -11.89 30.14
N ILE A 395 16.62 -10.60 29.76
CA ILE A 395 17.78 -9.70 29.80
C ILE A 395 18.08 -9.26 31.23
N THR A 396 17.03 -9.13 32.05
CA THR A 396 17.12 -8.61 33.40
C THR A 396 17.23 -9.67 34.49
N GLY A 397 17.16 -10.96 34.14
CA GLY A 397 17.26 -12.07 35.11
C GLY A 397 16.03 -12.18 36.01
N ALA A 398 14.96 -12.78 35.49
CA ALA A 398 13.62 -12.85 36.08
C ALA A 398 13.46 -13.55 37.46
N SER A 399 14.54 -13.84 38.22
CA SER A 399 14.44 -14.43 39.56
C SER A 399 14.79 -13.49 40.71
N ASP A 400 15.48 -12.37 40.46
CA ASP A 400 15.99 -11.47 41.52
C ASP A 400 15.57 -9.99 41.32
N GLN A 401 14.64 -9.70 40.41
CA GLN A 401 14.18 -8.32 40.19
C GLN A 401 13.26 -7.86 41.32
N GLU A 402 13.60 -6.72 41.94
CA GLU A 402 12.66 -5.99 42.80
C GLU A 402 11.31 -5.83 42.08
N PRO A 403 10.20 -6.21 42.73
CA PRO A 403 8.89 -6.15 42.11
C PRO A 403 8.54 -4.72 41.70
N THR A 404 7.97 -4.57 40.50
CA THR A 404 7.53 -3.26 40.01
C THR A 404 6.47 -2.68 40.92
N GLY A 405 6.46 -1.35 41.10
CA GLY A 405 5.45 -0.67 41.92
C GLY A 405 4.02 -1.02 41.52
N THR A 406 3.76 -1.15 40.21
CA THR A 406 2.46 -1.56 39.66
C THR A 406 2.08 -2.98 40.05
N ALA A 407 3.02 -3.94 40.04
CA ALA A 407 2.73 -5.33 40.44
C ALA A 407 2.38 -5.43 41.93
N ILE A 408 3.10 -4.68 42.78
CA ILE A 408 2.77 -4.57 44.21
C ILE A 408 1.40 -3.91 44.39
N GLY A 409 1.11 -2.86 43.62
CA GLY A 409 -0.18 -2.20 43.57
C GLY A 409 -1.33 -3.16 43.30
N THR A 410 -1.29 -3.85 42.15
CA THR A 410 -2.32 -4.82 41.75
C THR A 410 -2.49 -5.94 42.79
N ALA A 411 -1.40 -6.47 43.33
CA ALA A 411 -1.48 -7.47 44.39
C ALA A 411 -2.12 -6.93 45.68
N THR A 412 -1.87 -5.66 46.02
CA THR A 412 -2.50 -4.99 47.17
C THR A 412 -4.01 -4.80 46.95
N HIS A 413 -4.46 -4.42 45.75
CA HIS A 413 -5.90 -4.36 45.42
C HIS A 413 -6.56 -5.73 45.54
N LEU A 414 -5.90 -6.79 45.05
CA LEU A 414 -6.40 -8.16 45.17
C LEU A 414 -6.59 -8.59 46.64
N VAL A 415 -5.68 -8.18 47.53
CA VAL A 415 -5.83 -8.42 48.98
C VAL A 415 -7.08 -7.72 49.52
N PHE A 416 -7.28 -6.43 49.22
CA PHE A 416 -8.50 -5.71 49.62
C PHE A 416 -9.78 -6.33 49.05
N GLN A 417 -9.74 -6.83 47.82
CA GLN A 417 -10.87 -7.51 47.18
C GLN A 417 -11.25 -8.81 47.92
N LYS A 418 -10.27 -9.61 48.33
CA LYS A 418 -10.48 -10.97 48.86
C LYS A 418 -10.59 -11.04 50.38
N LEU A 419 -10.29 -9.95 51.11
CA LEU A 419 -10.33 -9.95 52.56
C LEU A 419 -11.75 -10.19 53.10
N PRO A 420 -11.96 -11.19 53.99
CA PRO A 420 -13.26 -11.45 54.58
C PRO A 420 -13.60 -10.38 55.64
N LEU A 421 -14.68 -9.63 55.42
CA LEU A 421 -15.06 -8.48 56.28
C LEU A 421 -15.80 -8.89 57.57
N THR A 422 -16.18 -10.16 57.71
CA THR A 422 -16.93 -10.71 58.86
C THR A 422 -16.03 -11.25 59.97
N GLU A 423 -14.72 -11.27 59.75
CA GLU A 423 -13.71 -11.80 60.67
C GLU A 423 -12.82 -10.68 61.21
N PRO A 424 -12.07 -10.90 62.31
CA PRO A 424 -11.13 -9.91 62.83
C PRO A 424 -10.07 -9.55 61.79
N LEU A 425 -10.03 -8.27 61.40
CA LEU A 425 -9.09 -7.75 60.39
C LEU A 425 -7.76 -7.34 61.04
N ASP A 426 -7.02 -8.32 61.52
CA ASP A 426 -5.68 -8.13 62.12
C ASP A 426 -4.54 -8.50 61.15
N GLU A 427 -3.29 -8.23 61.56
CA GLU A 427 -2.12 -8.56 60.76
C GLU A 427 -2.01 -10.07 60.45
N GLY A 428 -2.50 -10.93 61.37
CA GLY A 428 -2.48 -12.38 61.21
C GLY A 428 -3.39 -12.81 60.06
N ALA A 429 -4.62 -12.29 60.02
CA ALA A 429 -5.60 -12.56 58.98
C ALA A 429 -5.10 -12.10 57.59
N VAL A 430 -4.56 -10.88 57.49
CA VAL A 430 -4.03 -10.36 56.22
C VAL A 430 -2.84 -11.19 55.72
N ARG A 431 -1.91 -11.58 56.60
CA ARG A 431 -0.76 -12.43 56.22
C ARG A 431 -1.20 -13.83 55.81
N ALA A 432 -2.21 -14.41 56.48
CA ALA A 432 -2.77 -15.70 56.12
C ALA A 432 -3.42 -15.66 54.72
N LEU A 433 -4.14 -14.58 54.41
CA LEU A 433 -4.71 -14.39 53.07
C LEU A 433 -3.63 -14.24 52.00
N ILE A 434 -2.62 -13.39 52.20
CA ILE A 434 -1.51 -13.22 51.24
C ILE A 434 -0.84 -14.57 50.96
N LYS A 435 -0.61 -15.37 52.01
CA LYS A 435 -0.06 -16.72 51.86
C LYS A 435 -0.96 -17.61 51.00
N SER A 436 -2.27 -17.64 51.26
CA SER A 436 -3.23 -18.41 50.47
C SER A 436 -3.30 -17.96 49.01
N LEU A 437 -3.25 -16.64 48.74
CA LEU A 437 -3.22 -16.09 47.38
C LEU A 437 -1.92 -16.43 46.63
N THR A 438 -0.79 -16.51 47.36
CA THR A 438 0.49 -16.94 46.79
C THR A 438 0.50 -18.45 46.50
N GLU A 439 -0.04 -19.27 47.41
CA GLU A 439 -0.14 -20.73 47.23
C GLU A 439 -1.10 -21.15 46.11
N SER A 440 -2.16 -20.37 45.88
CA SER A 440 -3.12 -20.59 44.79
C SER A 440 -2.64 -20.07 43.43
N GLY A 441 -1.48 -19.40 43.36
CA GLY A 441 -0.96 -18.82 42.13
C GLY A 441 -1.75 -17.59 41.64
N LEU A 442 -2.46 -16.89 42.53
CA LEU A 442 -3.06 -15.59 42.22
C LEU A 442 -2.05 -14.44 42.42
N ILE A 443 -1.04 -14.66 43.26
CA ILE A 443 0.16 -13.81 43.38
C ILE A 443 1.37 -14.68 43.00
N ASP A 444 1.80 -14.56 41.75
CA ASP A 444 2.81 -15.47 41.16
C ASP A 444 4.23 -15.27 41.69
N ASN A 445 4.55 -14.08 42.22
CA ASN A 445 5.90 -13.72 42.65
C ASN A 445 5.96 -13.54 44.19
N PRO A 446 6.71 -14.38 44.92
CA PRO A 446 6.89 -14.25 46.36
C PRO A 446 7.48 -12.90 46.81
N GLN A 447 8.29 -12.25 45.96
CA GLN A 447 8.82 -10.92 46.26
C GLN A 447 7.73 -9.84 46.16
N VAL A 448 6.76 -9.99 45.25
CA VAL A 448 5.57 -9.10 45.21
C VAL A 448 4.77 -9.27 46.49
N ALA A 449 4.53 -10.50 46.94
CA ALA A 449 3.84 -10.78 48.20
C ALA A 449 4.56 -10.15 49.41
N ALA A 450 5.90 -10.18 49.43
CA ALA A 450 6.71 -9.54 50.47
C ALA A 450 6.67 -8.00 50.41
N GLY A 451 6.37 -7.41 49.25
CA GLY A 451 6.28 -5.97 49.03
C GLY A 451 4.95 -5.33 49.46
N ILE A 452 3.93 -6.13 49.81
CA ILE A 452 2.61 -5.65 50.23
C ILE A 452 2.70 -5.03 51.64
N ASP A 453 2.22 -3.80 51.78
CA ASP A 453 2.17 -3.12 53.08
C ASP A 453 1.01 -3.62 53.94
N VAL A 454 1.25 -4.74 54.64
CA VAL A 454 0.28 -5.36 55.58
C VAL A 454 -0.21 -4.36 56.63
N ALA A 455 0.69 -3.53 57.16
CA ALA A 455 0.31 -2.56 58.17
C ALA A 455 -0.59 -1.46 57.58
N GLY A 456 -0.35 -1.07 56.34
CA GLY A 456 -1.22 -0.18 55.56
C GLY A 456 -2.61 -0.76 55.32
N VAL A 457 -2.71 -2.05 54.98
CA VAL A 457 -4.00 -2.74 54.81
C VAL A 457 -4.78 -2.79 56.13
N VAL A 458 -4.14 -3.18 57.23
CA VAL A 458 -4.81 -3.25 58.55
C VAL A 458 -5.22 -1.87 59.04
N SER A 459 -4.38 -0.85 58.82
CA SER A 459 -4.67 0.53 59.26
C SER A 459 -5.91 1.11 58.56
N PHE A 460 -6.24 0.67 57.34
CA PHE A 460 -7.44 1.09 56.63
C PHE A 460 -8.71 0.82 57.44
N TYR A 461 -8.82 -0.38 58.00
CA TYR A 461 -10.00 -0.82 58.76
C TYR A 461 -10.12 -0.17 60.14
N GLN A 462 -9.07 0.51 60.60
CA GLN A 462 -9.09 1.31 61.83
C GLN A 462 -9.60 2.74 61.58
N THR A 463 -9.63 3.19 60.31
CA THR A 463 -10.14 4.52 59.93
C THR A 463 -11.66 4.60 60.04
N GLY A 464 -12.22 5.81 60.04
CA GLY A 464 -13.68 6.01 60.08
C GLY A 464 -14.41 5.27 58.95
N LEU A 465 -13.90 5.37 57.71
CA LEU A 465 -14.43 4.62 56.56
C LEU A 465 -14.31 3.11 56.75
N GLY A 466 -13.15 2.64 57.25
CA GLY A 466 -12.93 1.23 57.54
C GLY A 466 -13.90 0.64 58.58
N GLN A 467 -14.29 1.43 59.58
CA GLN A 467 -15.27 1.05 60.58
C GLN A 467 -16.69 0.96 59.98
N VAL A 468 -17.05 1.86 59.05
CA VAL A 468 -18.32 1.77 58.30
C VAL A 468 -18.37 0.48 57.48
N ILE A 469 -17.29 0.17 56.75
CA ILE A 469 -17.17 -1.05 55.94
C ILE A 469 -17.34 -2.32 56.80
N THR A 470 -16.75 -2.35 58.00
CA THR A 470 -16.84 -3.51 58.90
C THR A 470 -18.15 -3.58 59.67
N ALA A 471 -18.85 -2.47 59.87
CA ALA A 471 -20.20 -2.44 60.44
C ALA A 471 -21.26 -2.94 59.46
N HIS A 472 -21.05 -2.75 58.15
CA HIS A 472 -22.01 -3.08 57.09
C HIS A 472 -21.46 -4.07 56.04
N PRO A 473 -20.89 -5.23 56.42
CA PRO A 473 -20.13 -6.09 55.50
C PRO A 473 -20.96 -6.64 54.34
N GLU A 474 -22.28 -6.81 54.52
CA GLU A 474 -23.20 -7.29 53.47
C GLU A 474 -23.57 -6.19 52.44
N GLN A 475 -23.32 -4.91 52.76
CA GLN A 475 -23.63 -3.76 51.91
C GLN A 475 -22.37 -3.21 51.21
N VAL A 476 -21.22 -3.89 51.37
CA VAL A 476 -19.96 -3.51 50.73
C VAL A 476 -19.84 -4.23 49.39
N HIS A 477 -19.70 -3.45 48.33
CA HIS A 477 -19.44 -3.94 46.99
C HIS A 477 -17.98 -3.63 46.61
N ARG A 478 -17.27 -4.59 46.03
CA ARG A 478 -15.85 -4.47 45.64
C ARG A 478 -15.65 -4.95 44.22
N GLU A 479 -14.75 -4.32 43.48
CA GLU A 479 -14.40 -4.65 42.09
C GLU A 479 -15.64 -4.73 41.19
N VAL A 480 -16.41 -3.64 41.19
CA VAL A 480 -17.69 -3.54 40.48
C VAL A 480 -17.44 -3.00 39.08
N PRO A 481 -17.55 -3.81 38.01
CA PRO A 481 -17.45 -3.31 36.66
C PRO A 481 -18.68 -2.48 36.31
N PHE A 482 -18.48 -1.39 35.58
CA PHE A 482 -19.57 -0.59 35.04
C PHE A 482 -19.29 -0.19 33.61
N SER A 483 -20.38 0.12 32.90
CA SER A 483 -20.34 0.73 31.59
C SER A 483 -21.36 1.85 31.56
N MET A 484 -20.98 3.02 31.08
CA MET A 484 -21.88 4.14 30.94
C MET A 484 -21.61 4.90 29.65
N LEU A 485 -22.65 5.57 29.17
CA LEU A 485 -22.56 6.46 28.02
C LEU A 485 -22.34 7.88 28.53
N LEU A 486 -21.36 8.56 27.94
CA LEU A 486 -21.13 9.99 28.13
C LEU A 486 -21.29 10.70 26.79
N SER A 487 -21.78 11.95 26.83
CA SER A 487 -21.79 12.78 25.62
C SER A 487 -20.36 12.98 25.11
N ALA A 488 -20.16 12.79 23.82
CA ALA A 488 -18.88 13.05 23.17
C ALA A 488 -18.46 14.52 23.31
N HIS A 489 -19.43 15.44 23.42
CA HIS A 489 -19.20 16.86 23.69
C HIS A 489 -18.48 17.10 25.02
N ASP A 490 -18.81 16.34 26.05
CA ASP A 490 -18.22 16.51 27.38
C ASP A 490 -16.77 16.01 27.42
N LEU A 491 -16.40 15.11 26.50
CA LEU A 491 -15.09 14.48 26.45
C LEU A 491 -14.13 15.12 25.44
N PHE A 492 -14.61 15.47 24.25
CA PHE A 492 -13.78 15.94 23.13
C PHE A 492 -14.09 17.39 22.78
N SER A 493 -13.02 18.17 22.55
CA SER A 493 -13.14 19.52 22.00
C SER A 493 -13.55 19.47 20.51
N GLY A 494 -14.31 20.47 20.05
CA GLY A 494 -14.73 20.56 18.65
C GLY A 494 -16.01 19.79 18.29
N ILE A 495 -16.58 19.03 19.23
CA ILE A 495 -17.93 18.47 19.11
C ILE A 495 -18.93 19.50 19.63
N GLY A 496 -20.00 19.75 18.88
CA GLY A 496 -21.02 20.75 19.25
C GLY A 496 -21.90 20.28 20.41
N ALA A 497 -22.45 21.21 21.19
CA ALA A 497 -23.36 20.88 22.30
C ALA A 497 -24.70 20.26 21.83
N THR A 498 -25.03 20.41 20.55
CA THR A 498 -26.23 19.82 19.92
C THR A 498 -25.97 18.44 19.32
N ASP A 499 -24.74 17.93 19.43
CA ASP A 499 -24.36 16.60 18.94
C ASP A 499 -24.82 15.54 19.96
N ASP A 500 -25.56 14.53 19.48
CA ASP A 500 -26.10 13.44 20.29
C ASP A 500 -25.19 12.20 20.33
N SER A 501 -23.97 12.31 19.80
CA SER A 501 -22.99 11.23 19.83
C SER A 501 -22.56 10.90 21.26
N GLU A 502 -22.51 9.60 21.56
CA GLU A 502 -22.10 9.09 22.87
C GLU A 502 -20.82 8.24 22.79
N VAL A 503 -20.04 8.28 23.87
CA VAL A 503 -18.83 7.47 24.04
C VAL A 503 -19.06 6.48 25.18
N LEU A 504 -18.76 5.21 24.93
CA LEU A 504 -18.83 4.17 25.93
C LEU A 504 -17.62 4.27 26.87
N ILE A 505 -17.88 4.60 28.12
CA ILE A 505 -16.89 4.57 29.20
C ILE A 505 -17.01 3.25 29.95
N HIS A 506 -15.88 2.57 30.12
CA HIS A 506 -15.79 1.34 30.89
C HIS A 506 -14.75 1.46 32.00
N GLY A 507 -15.09 0.98 33.19
CA GLY A 507 -14.22 1.03 34.35
C GLY A 507 -14.63 0.01 35.41
N ILE A 508 -13.79 -0.11 36.44
CA ILE A 508 -14.02 -0.97 37.59
C ILE A 508 -13.88 -0.13 38.84
N ILE A 509 -14.95 -0.06 39.63
CA ILE A 509 -14.95 0.62 40.92
C ILE A 509 -14.32 -0.31 41.96
N ASP A 510 -13.25 0.13 42.60
CA ASP A 510 -12.55 -0.60 43.65
C ASP A 510 -13.50 -1.05 44.78
N GLY A 511 -14.32 -0.12 45.29
CA GLY A 511 -15.48 -0.49 46.08
C GLY A 511 -16.32 0.68 46.60
N TYR A 512 -17.50 0.36 47.10
CA TYR A 512 -18.39 1.29 47.78
C TYR A 512 -19.20 0.57 48.86
N VAL A 513 -19.67 1.31 49.86
CA VAL A 513 -20.60 0.82 50.88
C VAL A 513 -21.85 1.69 50.89
N GLN A 514 -23.02 1.05 50.84
CA GLN A 514 -24.31 1.74 50.86
C GLN A 514 -24.99 1.57 52.21
N HIS A 515 -25.13 2.65 52.98
CA HIS A 515 -25.76 2.66 54.31
C HIS A 515 -26.53 3.97 54.53
N ASP A 516 -27.58 3.93 55.35
CA ASP A 516 -28.34 5.13 55.80
C ASP A 516 -28.70 6.14 54.68
N ASP A 517 -29.09 5.62 53.51
CA ASP A 517 -29.48 6.40 52.31
C ASP A 517 -28.34 7.21 51.67
N GLN A 518 -27.08 6.85 51.96
CA GLN A 518 -25.85 7.42 51.42
C GLN A 518 -24.90 6.33 50.89
N ILE A 519 -23.89 6.72 50.11
CA ILE A 519 -22.86 5.83 49.58
C ILE A 519 -21.48 6.41 49.91
N ASP A 520 -20.62 5.62 50.55
CA ASP A 520 -19.19 5.94 50.62
C ASP A 520 -18.46 5.15 49.51
N LEU A 521 -18.05 5.86 48.47
CA LEU A 521 -17.20 5.36 47.38
C LEU A 521 -15.73 5.45 47.79
N PHE A 522 -14.95 4.40 47.55
CA PHE A 522 -13.53 4.38 47.87
C PHE A 522 -12.68 3.74 46.79
N ASP A 523 -11.44 4.22 46.66
CA ASP A 523 -10.41 3.69 45.78
C ASP A 523 -9.06 3.65 46.52
N TYR A 524 -8.29 2.60 46.25
CA TYR A 524 -7.03 2.32 46.93
C TYR A 524 -5.84 2.77 46.08
N LYS A 525 -4.89 3.47 46.68
CA LYS A 525 -3.66 3.93 46.01
C LYS A 525 -2.41 3.46 46.75
N THR A 526 -1.41 3.06 45.96
CA THR A 526 -0.12 2.51 46.44
C THR A 526 1.07 3.40 46.10
N ASP A 527 0.79 4.61 45.64
CA ASP A 527 1.73 5.66 45.29
C ASP A 527 2.73 5.95 46.43
N ARG A 528 3.95 6.32 46.06
CA ARG A 528 4.99 6.73 47.02
C ARG A 528 4.78 8.20 47.32
N ILE A 529 4.74 8.53 48.61
CA ILE A 529 4.57 9.92 49.08
C ILE A 529 5.91 10.41 49.63
N SER A 530 6.28 11.63 49.27
CA SER A 530 7.49 12.30 49.71
C SER A 530 7.49 12.53 51.21
N GLN A 531 8.61 12.19 51.88
CA GLN A 531 8.78 12.49 53.31
C GLN A 531 9.03 13.98 53.59
N ALA A 532 9.43 14.76 52.58
CA ALA A 532 9.76 16.17 52.74
C ALA A 532 8.52 17.07 52.79
N HIS A 533 7.50 16.75 51.96
CA HIS A 533 6.26 17.53 51.81
C HIS A 533 5.03 16.62 51.69
N PRO A 534 4.70 15.85 52.75
CA PRO A 534 3.68 14.81 52.67
C PRO A 534 2.25 15.34 52.43
N GLU A 535 1.92 16.54 52.93
CA GLU A 535 0.56 17.10 52.75
C GLU A 535 0.33 17.67 51.35
N GLU A 536 1.32 18.36 50.78
CA GLU A 536 1.24 18.92 49.42
C GLU A 536 1.16 17.79 48.37
N ASP A 537 2.01 16.76 48.52
CA ASP A 537 2.05 15.59 47.62
C ASP A 537 0.76 14.75 47.71
N LEU A 538 0.18 14.61 48.92
CA LEU A 538 -1.12 13.96 49.10
C LEU A 538 -2.25 14.74 48.40
N GLN A 539 -2.23 16.08 48.47
CA GLN A 539 -3.23 16.90 47.81
C GLN A 539 -3.09 16.81 46.27
N GLU A 540 -1.87 16.89 45.75
CA GLU A 540 -1.59 16.76 44.32
C GLU A 540 -2.03 15.40 43.77
N LEU A 541 -1.74 14.31 44.50
CA LEU A 541 -2.21 12.96 44.14
C LEU A 541 -3.75 12.85 44.23
N ALA A 542 -4.36 13.46 45.24
CA ALA A 542 -5.82 13.47 45.38
C ALA A 542 -6.50 14.20 44.22
N ASP A 543 -5.95 15.35 43.81
CA ASP A 543 -6.43 16.12 42.66
C ASP A 543 -6.26 15.33 41.35
N LYS A 544 -5.12 14.63 41.19
CA LYS A 544 -4.87 13.75 40.03
C LYS A 544 -5.89 12.61 39.90
N TYR A 545 -6.28 11.99 41.01
CA TYR A 545 -7.23 10.86 41.01
C TYR A 545 -8.70 11.29 41.16
N SER A 546 -8.96 12.58 41.39
CA SER A 546 -10.32 13.12 41.56
C SER A 546 -11.24 12.82 40.37
N GLY A 547 -10.74 12.97 39.14
CA GLY A 547 -11.53 12.74 37.93
C GLY A 547 -12.02 11.29 37.78
N GLN A 548 -11.25 10.31 38.25
CA GLN A 548 -11.67 8.90 38.28
C GLN A 548 -12.85 8.70 39.24
N LEU A 549 -12.78 9.29 40.44
CA LEU A 549 -13.85 9.20 41.43
C LEU A 549 -15.12 9.97 41.03
N VAL A 550 -14.99 11.07 40.27
CA VAL A 550 -16.14 11.76 39.67
C VAL A 550 -16.88 10.84 38.71
N LEU A 551 -16.16 10.15 37.82
CA LEU A 551 -16.75 9.20 36.87
C LEU A 551 -17.40 8.00 37.59
N TYR A 552 -16.77 7.51 38.65
CA TYR A 552 -17.33 6.42 39.47
C TYR A 552 -18.59 6.86 40.22
N ALA A 553 -18.60 8.07 40.77
CA ALA A 553 -19.78 8.61 41.46
C ALA A 553 -20.94 8.84 40.48
N ASP A 554 -20.70 9.38 39.28
CA ASP A 554 -21.71 9.51 38.23
C ASP A 554 -22.27 8.13 37.81
N ALA A 555 -21.38 7.16 37.61
CA ALA A 555 -21.79 5.78 37.33
C ALA A 555 -22.67 5.20 38.45
N LEU A 556 -22.31 5.40 39.72
CA LEU A 556 -23.08 4.93 40.86
C LEU A 556 -24.44 5.64 40.98
N THR A 557 -24.51 6.94 40.73
CA THR A 557 -25.77 7.68 40.68
C THR A 557 -26.69 7.11 39.61
N LYS A 558 -26.17 6.84 38.40
CA LYS A 558 -26.93 6.21 37.30
C LYS A 558 -27.36 4.77 37.61
N MET A 559 -26.53 4.00 38.32
CA MET A 559 -26.80 2.60 38.65
C MET A 559 -27.77 2.42 39.83
N THR A 560 -27.65 3.25 40.87
CA THR A 560 -28.35 3.08 42.15
C THR A 560 -29.50 4.07 42.35
N GLY A 561 -29.51 5.18 41.61
CA GLY A 561 -30.45 6.29 41.79
C GLY A 561 -30.14 7.21 42.98
N VAL A 562 -29.05 6.96 43.73
CA VAL A 562 -28.63 7.81 44.85
C VAL A 562 -28.06 9.14 44.31
N PRO A 563 -28.57 10.30 44.77
CA PRO A 563 -28.06 11.60 44.33
C PRO A 563 -26.57 11.78 44.63
N LEU A 564 -25.85 12.47 43.74
CA LEU A 564 -24.39 12.68 43.84
C LEU A 564 -23.97 13.33 45.18
N GLU A 565 -24.83 14.18 45.77
CA GLU A 565 -24.62 14.83 47.08
C GLU A 565 -24.53 13.85 48.25
N LYS A 566 -25.12 12.66 48.09
CA LYS A 566 -25.10 11.58 49.07
C LYS A 566 -24.01 10.55 48.78
N ILE A 567 -23.14 10.80 47.79
CA ILE A 567 -22.01 9.95 47.45
C ILE A 567 -20.72 10.62 47.95
N HIS A 568 -20.22 10.15 49.09
CA HIS A 568 -18.93 10.60 49.64
C HIS A 568 -17.80 9.84 48.95
N ARG A 569 -16.74 10.54 48.57
CA ARG A 569 -15.67 10.01 47.73
C ARG A 569 -14.36 10.03 48.48
N HIS A 570 -13.78 8.86 48.67
CA HIS A 570 -12.60 8.66 49.49
C HIS A 570 -11.45 8.03 48.70
N LEU A 571 -10.24 8.55 48.88
CA LEU A 571 -9.01 7.93 48.42
C LEU A 571 -8.23 7.44 49.63
N TYR A 572 -7.83 6.17 49.62
CA TYR A 572 -6.96 5.63 50.65
C TYR A 572 -5.55 5.39 50.12
N PHE A 573 -4.59 6.13 50.68
CA PHE A 573 -3.18 5.94 50.38
C PHE A 573 -2.56 4.95 51.38
N THR A 574 -2.38 3.72 50.92
CA THR A 574 -1.93 2.58 51.74
C THR A 574 -0.62 2.85 52.49
N ARG A 575 0.40 3.39 51.82
CA ARG A 575 1.71 3.70 52.40
C ARG A 575 1.70 4.86 53.40
N ALA A 576 0.85 5.87 53.18
CA ALA A 576 0.69 6.99 54.11
C ALA A 576 -0.30 6.70 55.25
N LYS A 577 -1.13 5.65 55.11
CA LYS A 577 -2.18 5.28 56.08
C LYS A 577 -3.16 6.43 56.32
N ARG A 578 -3.50 7.15 55.25
CA ARG A 578 -4.39 8.32 55.27
C ARG A 578 -5.54 8.13 54.30
N VAL A 579 -6.73 8.53 54.75
CA VAL A 579 -7.93 8.69 53.92
C VAL A 579 -8.05 10.17 53.57
N VAL A 580 -8.12 10.48 52.27
CA VAL A 580 -8.44 11.81 51.76
C VAL A 580 -9.87 11.78 51.26
N THR A 581 -10.71 12.68 51.77
CA THR A 581 -12.12 12.79 51.34
C THR A 581 -12.26 13.98 50.40
N LEU A 582 -12.73 13.75 49.19
CA LEU A 582 -12.89 14.80 48.18
C LEU A 582 -14.20 15.56 48.42
N SER A 583 -14.10 16.89 48.58
CA SER A 583 -15.26 17.77 48.73
C SER A 583 -16.19 17.69 47.51
N ALA A 584 -17.50 17.72 47.74
CA ALA A 584 -18.54 17.59 46.70
C ALA A 584 -18.21 18.47 45.47
N PRO A 585 -18.34 17.96 44.23
CA PRO A 585 -18.26 18.82 43.07
C PRO A 585 -19.51 19.73 43.09
N PRO A 586 -19.42 20.99 42.64
CA PRO A 586 -20.63 21.79 42.43
C PRO A 586 -21.53 21.05 41.44
N SER A 587 -22.83 20.96 41.74
CA SER A 587 -23.82 20.24 40.93
C SER A 587 -23.76 20.68 39.47
N SER A 588 -23.41 19.77 38.56
CA SER A 588 -23.37 20.04 37.11
C SER A 588 -24.75 20.05 36.43
N HIS A 589 -25.84 20.07 37.20
CA HIS A 589 -27.21 20.13 36.67
C HIS A 589 -28.09 21.07 37.49
N GLU A 590 -27.80 22.37 37.46
CA GLU A 590 -28.90 23.34 37.45
C GLU A 590 -29.22 23.66 35.98
N PRO A 591 -30.48 23.49 35.53
CA PRO A 591 -30.88 24.01 34.24
C PRO A 591 -30.71 25.53 34.30
N LYS A 592 -29.79 26.08 33.51
CA LYS A 592 -29.75 27.53 33.27
C LYS A 592 -31.09 27.91 32.66
N GLU A 593 -31.95 28.54 33.46
CA GLU A 593 -33.10 29.29 32.94
C GLU A 593 -32.59 30.29 31.90
N GLU A 594 -33.22 30.26 30.73
CA GLU A 594 -32.95 31.15 29.60
C GLU A 594 -33.06 32.62 30.02
N ALA A 595 -32.03 33.41 29.69
CA ALA A 595 -32.08 34.87 29.65
C ALA A 595 -31.53 35.37 28.32
#